data_AF-A0A2J6PHL8-F1
#
_entry.id   AF-A0A2J6PHL8-F1
#
_cell.length_a   1.000
_cell.length_b   1.000
_cell.length_c   1.000
_cell.angle_alpha   90.00
_cell.angle_beta   90.00
_cell.angle_gamma   90.00
#
_symmetry.space_group_name_H-M   'P 1'
#
loop_
_entity.id
_entity.type
_entity.pdbx_description
1 polymer ?
#
loop_
_entity_poly.entity_id
_entity_poly.type
_entity_poly.pdbx_seq_one_letter_code
_entity_poly.pdbx_strand_id
1 'polypeptide(L)'
;MAAEPNSVCEGWPTALSSSFVWDHEQFPNEDAYTHNLSADEKIELDATLTAFKGLGLDGQEVNRQNFPLPILQERLRAYCLELHRGRGFFSVRGLDPNAYSPEDNAILFLGISSYIGERRGKQDAQGNMFTHIRNATSMKASQEDRPFKDSTTAQGFHNDIFCDILAMQSRSQAAEGGRHFIASALTVYNQLALERPDLLEALATPNWTFDNRGRAQPKKRALLFYHGGHIILNFVPQSLVGLPNTTRSTELPPLSPLQHEALEAVQRISEKHQVALTFKPGDLTFINNWAILHAREAFRDDLVNQRYLVRMWLKNDLLAWKLPNPLQEGNKKIFHDKSMAENWNVAYIPRLRFDIRECFTP
;
A
#
# COMPACT_ATOMS: atom_id res chain seq x y z
N MET A 1 -19.30 17.01 39.67
CA MET A 1 -19.18 15.85 38.75
C MET A 1 -18.86 16.43 37.39
N ALA A 2 -17.61 16.32 36.94
CA ALA A 2 -17.30 16.65 35.55
C ALA A 2 -17.98 15.58 34.68
N ALA A 3 -18.72 15.98 33.65
CA ALA A 3 -19.26 15.05 32.68
C ALA A 3 -18.10 14.21 32.13
N GLU A 4 -18.23 12.88 32.16
CA GLU A 4 -17.27 12.04 31.45
C GLU A 4 -17.24 12.50 29.99
N PRO A 5 -16.06 12.70 29.40
CA PRO A 5 -15.99 13.09 28.00
C PRO A 5 -16.71 12.02 27.17
N ASN A 6 -17.66 12.44 26.33
CA ASN A 6 -18.32 11.55 25.39
C ASN A 6 -17.28 10.78 24.56
N SER A 7 -17.50 9.48 24.35
CA SER A 7 -16.66 8.62 23.53
C SER A 7 -16.48 9.20 22.13
N VAL A 8 -15.25 9.18 21.60
CA VAL A 8 -14.92 9.59 20.23
C VAL A 8 -15.66 8.75 19.19
N CYS A 9 -15.97 7.50 19.54
CA CYS A 9 -16.71 6.56 18.71
C CYS A 9 -18.23 6.65 18.87
N GLU A 10 -18.73 7.63 19.64
CA GLU A 10 -20.17 7.87 19.74
C GLU A 10 -20.78 8.12 18.35
N GLY A 11 -21.83 7.36 18.01
CA GLY A 11 -22.51 7.44 16.71
C GLY A 11 -21.81 6.70 15.56
N TRP A 12 -20.70 5.99 15.82
CA TRP A 12 -20.09 5.10 14.83
C TRP A 12 -20.92 3.81 14.67
N PRO A 13 -20.86 3.13 13.52
CA PRO A 13 -21.57 1.86 13.32
C PRO A 13 -21.08 0.79 14.29
N THR A 14 -22.00 0.11 14.99
CA THR A 14 -21.67 -1.00 15.89
C THR A 14 -21.22 -2.25 15.15
N ALA A 15 -21.67 -2.41 13.89
CA ALA A 15 -21.21 -3.43 12.95
C ALA A 15 -21.36 -2.92 11.52
N LEU A 16 -20.46 -3.36 10.65
CA LEU A 16 -20.47 -3.10 9.21
C LEU A 16 -20.87 -4.38 8.45
N SER A 17 -21.63 -4.22 7.37
CA SER A 17 -22.07 -5.32 6.49
C SER A 17 -21.73 -5.09 5.01
N SER A 18 -20.70 -4.27 4.73
CA SER A 18 -20.26 -3.95 3.36
C SER A 18 -19.38 -5.06 2.75
N SER A 19 -19.20 -5.04 1.43
CA SER A 19 -18.29 -5.94 0.70
C SER A 19 -16.81 -5.87 1.11
N PHE A 20 -16.41 -4.85 1.87
CA PHE A 20 -15.08 -4.79 2.49
C PHE A 20 -14.95 -5.68 3.72
N VAL A 21 -16.05 -6.18 4.30
CA VAL A 21 -16.03 -7.07 5.47
C VAL A 21 -15.90 -8.50 4.97
N TRP A 22 -14.68 -9.03 5.03
CA TRP A 22 -14.36 -10.37 4.56
C TRP A 22 -13.24 -10.99 5.39
N ASP A 23 -13.11 -12.31 5.27
CA ASP A 23 -11.99 -13.10 5.80
C ASP A 23 -11.47 -14.05 4.70
N HIS A 24 -10.51 -14.88 5.08
CA HIS A 24 -9.86 -15.84 4.19
C HIS A 24 -10.79 -16.91 3.62
N GLU A 25 -11.91 -17.23 4.28
CA GLU A 25 -12.84 -18.27 3.82
C GLU A 25 -13.56 -17.86 2.53
N GLN A 26 -13.70 -16.55 2.30
CA GLN A 26 -14.32 -15.99 1.10
C GLN A 26 -13.42 -16.06 -0.14
N PHE A 27 -12.13 -16.38 0.02
CA PHE A 27 -11.15 -16.44 -1.07
C PHE A 27 -10.45 -17.81 -1.10
N PRO A 28 -11.17 -18.89 -1.43
CA PRO A 28 -10.61 -20.24 -1.40
C PRO A 28 -9.53 -20.47 -2.46
N ASN A 29 -9.51 -19.67 -3.52
CA ASN A 29 -8.50 -19.70 -4.57
C ASN A 29 -8.29 -18.32 -5.20
N GLU A 30 -7.26 -18.22 -6.02
CA GLU A 30 -6.83 -16.96 -6.63
C GLU A 30 -7.77 -16.41 -7.71
N ASP A 31 -8.62 -17.24 -8.32
CA ASP A 31 -9.57 -16.81 -9.36
C ASP A 31 -10.65 -15.87 -8.79
N ALA A 32 -10.88 -15.90 -7.47
CA ALA A 32 -11.80 -14.99 -6.78
C ALA A 32 -11.34 -13.51 -6.83
N TYR A 33 -10.05 -13.27 -6.99
CA TYR A 33 -9.47 -11.92 -6.98
C TYR A 33 -8.53 -11.62 -8.16
N THR A 34 -8.28 -12.59 -9.05
CA THR A 34 -7.32 -12.45 -10.16
C THR A 34 -8.04 -12.41 -11.51
N HIS A 35 -7.79 -11.36 -12.28
CA HIS A 35 -8.09 -11.33 -13.71
C HIS A 35 -6.96 -11.98 -14.49
N ASN A 36 -7.22 -13.14 -15.07
CA ASN A 36 -6.28 -13.79 -15.99
C ASN A 36 -6.45 -13.18 -17.38
N LEU A 37 -5.42 -12.49 -17.88
CA LEU A 37 -5.39 -11.89 -19.21
C LEU A 37 -5.58 -12.97 -20.27
N SER A 38 -6.59 -12.78 -21.10
CA SER A 38 -6.85 -13.58 -22.31
C SER A 38 -5.78 -13.35 -23.38
N ALA A 39 -5.75 -14.22 -24.39
CA ALA A 39 -4.83 -14.05 -25.52
C ALA A 39 -5.04 -12.72 -26.26
N ASP A 40 -6.31 -12.33 -26.48
CA ASP A 40 -6.66 -11.08 -27.17
C ASP A 40 -6.25 -9.85 -26.37
N GLU A 41 -6.42 -9.87 -25.03
CA GLU A 41 -5.97 -8.77 -24.16
C GLU A 41 -4.45 -8.63 -24.15
N LYS A 42 -3.69 -9.74 -24.25
CA LYS A 42 -2.22 -9.68 -24.37
C LYS A 42 -1.79 -9.11 -25.72
N ILE A 43 -2.43 -9.54 -26.81
CA ILE A 43 -2.20 -8.97 -28.15
C ILE A 43 -2.49 -7.47 -28.17
N GLU A 44 -3.59 -7.05 -27.53
CA GLU A 44 -3.94 -5.63 -27.37
C GLU A 44 -2.85 -4.87 -26.61
N LEU A 45 -2.36 -5.40 -25.49
CA LEU A 45 -1.32 -4.76 -24.67
C LEU A 45 -0.01 -4.58 -25.46
N ASP A 46 0.42 -5.59 -26.20
CA ASP A 46 1.64 -5.54 -27.02
C ASP A 46 1.50 -4.53 -28.18
N ALA A 47 0.34 -4.53 -28.85
CA ALA A 47 0.04 -3.59 -29.93
C ALA A 47 -0.02 -2.15 -29.41
N THR A 48 -0.65 -1.93 -28.26
CA THR A 48 -0.80 -0.61 -27.62
C THR A 48 0.55 -0.08 -27.13
N LEU A 49 1.37 -0.94 -26.52
CA LEU A 49 2.74 -0.60 -26.14
C LEU A 49 3.56 -0.15 -27.36
N THR A 50 3.49 -0.89 -28.46
CA THR A 50 4.18 -0.54 -29.71
C THR A 50 3.69 0.81 -30.26
N ALA A 51 2.37 1.02 -30.28
CA ALA A 51 1.78 2.28 -30.75
C ALA A 51 2.19 3.47 -29.88
N PHE A 52 2.17 3.33 -28.54
CA PHE A 52 2.59 4.38 -27.62
C PHE A 52 4.05 4.78 -27.83
N LYS A 53 4.96 3.80 -27.98
CA LYS A 53 6.38 4.06 -28.27
C LYS A 53 6.56 4.84 -29.59
N GLY A 54 5.72 4.57 -30.58
CA GLY A 54 5.70 5.30 -31.85
C GLY A 54 5.30 6.78 -31.72
N LEU A 55 4.67 7.20 -30.62
CA LEU A 55 4.31 8.60 -30.36
C LEU A 55 5.53 9.45 -29.92
N GLY A 56 6.61 8.81 -29.46
CA GLY A 56 7.80 9.52 -28.96
C GLY A 56 7.55 10.31 -27.66
N LEU A 57 6.51 9.96 -26.91
CA LEU A 57 6.20 10.55 -25.60
C LEU A 57 7.04 9.90 -24.49
N ASP A 58 7.26 10.66 -23.42
CA ASP A 58 7.90 10.15 -22.22
C ASP A 58 6.96 9.23 -21.42
N GLY A 59 7.52 8.27 -20.68
CA GLY A 59 6.72 7.32 -19.89
C GLY A 59 5.77 8.01 -18.89
N GLN A 60 6.16 9.15 -18.32
CA GLN A 60 5.32 9.93 -17.41
C GLN A 60 4.03 10.44 -18.07
N GLU A 61 4.02 10.58 -19.40
CA GLU A 61 2.91 11.07 -20.19
C GLU A 61 1.87 9.99 -20.52
N VAL A 62 2.15 8.71 -20.20
CA VAL A 62 1.19 7.61 -20.37
C VAL A 62 -0.13 7.97 -19.67
N ASN A 63 -1.24 7.85 -20.39
CA ASN A 63 -2.60 8.05 -19.88
C ASN A 63 -3.60 7.25 -20.74
N ARG A 64 -4.88 7.29 -20.38
CA ARG A 64 -5.92 6.52 -21.08
C ARG A 64 -6.14 6.95 -22.53
N GLN A 65 -5.82 8.19 -22.88
CA GLN A 65 -6.02 8.74 -24.23
C GLN A 65 -4.92 8.28 -25.20
N ASN A 66 -3.66 8.22 -24.75
CA ASN A 66 -2.53 7.77 -25.55
C ASN A 66 -2.14 6.29 -25.34
N PHE A 67 -2.76 5.61 -24.37
CA PHE A 67 -2.66 4.17 -24.12
C PHE A 67 -4.06 3.51 -24.08
N PRO A 68 -4.78 3.46 -25.22
CA PRO A 68 -6.14 2.93 -25.28
C PRO A 68 -6.15 1.40 -25.17
N LEU A 69 -7.05 0.85 -24.36
CA LEU A 69 -7.25 -0.59 -24.17
C LEU A 69 -8.71 -0.98 -24.47
N PRO A 70 -9.17 -0.92 -25.74
CA PRO A 70 -10.58 -1.09 -26.09
C PRO A 70 -11.23 -2.38 -25.57
N ILE A 71 -10.48 -3.49 -25.49
CA ILE A 71 -10.92 -4.80 -25.00
C ILE A 71 -10.85 -4.83 -23.47
N LEU A 72 -9.69 -4.51 -22.89
CA LEU A 72 -9.45 -4.68 -21.45
C LEU A 72 -10.10 -3.57 -20.57
N GLN A 73 -10.41 -2.40 -21.12
CA GLN A 73 -10.86 -1.23 -20.34
C GLN A 73 -12.12 -1.48 -19.50
N GLU A 74 -13.13 -2.18 -20.03
CA GLU A 74 -14.40 -2.36 -19.31
C GLU A 74 -14.19 -3.26 -18.09
N ARG A 75 -13.31 -4.25 -18.23
CA ARG A 75 -12.90 -5.13 -17.13
C ARG A 75 -12.13 -4.34 -16.07
N LEU A 76 -11.16 -3.51 -16.46
CA LEU A 76 -10.40 -2.68 -15.52
C LEU A 76 -11.30 -1.68 -14.78
N ARG A 77 -12.30 -1.09 -15.44
CA ARG A 77 -13.28 -0.22 -14.78
C ARG A 77 -14.12 -0.97 -13.75
N ALA A 78 -14.56 -2.18 -14.07
CA ALA A 78 -15.28 -3.02 -13.11
C ALA A 78 -14.41 -3.33 -11.88
N TYR A 79 -13.14 -3.69 -12.07
CA TYR A 79 -12.23 -3.92 -10.95
C TYR A 79 -11.89 -2.65 -10.16
N CYS A 80 -11.80 -1.49 -10.81
CA CYS A 80 -11.67 -0.21 -10.13
C CYS A 80 -12.87 0.06 -9.21
N LEU A 81 -14.09 -0.28 -9.63
CA LEU A 81 -15.27 -0.20 -8.75
C LEU A 81 -15.18 -1.19 -7.58
N GLU A 82 -14.76 -2.43 -7.83
CA GLU A 82 -14.53 -3.43 -6.76
C GLU A 82 -13.46 -2.98 -5.75
N LEU A 83 -12.44 -2.25 -6.21
CA LEU A 83 -11.39 -1.66 -5.37
C LEU A 83 -11.94 -0.57 -4.43
N HIS A 84 -12.86 0.27 -4.92
CA HIS A 84 -13.37 1.41 -4.16
C HIS A 84 -14.67 1.15 -3.40
N ARG A 85 -15.44 0.13 -3.79
CA ARG A 85 -16.79 -0.17 -3.26
C ARG A 85 -17.00 -1.64 -2.90
N GLY A 86 -16.16 -2.53 -3.41
CA GLY A 86 -16.26 -3.98 -3.23
C GLY A 86 -15.29 -4.49 -2.17
N ARG A 87 -14.52 -5.53 -2.51
CA ARG A 87 -13.56 -6.19 -1.61
C ARG A 87 -12.28 -5.40 -1.34
N GLY A 88 -11.99 -4.36 -2.12
CA GLY A 88 -10.84 -3.49 -1.84
C GLY A 88 -9.50 -3.94 -2.40
N PHE A 89 -9.44 -5.00 -3.20
CA PHE A 89 -8.23 -5.43 -3.90
C PHE A 89 -8.54 -6.32 -5.11
N PHE A 90 -7.60 -6.40 -6.05
CA PHE A 90 -7.59 -7.38 -7.13
C PHE A 90 -6.19 -7.49 -7.75
N SER A 91 -5.97 -8.53 -8.55
CA SER A 91 -4.76 -8.72 -9.33
C SER A 91 -5.07 -8.89 -10.82
N VAL A 92 -4.16 -8.46 -11.69
CA VAL A 92 -4.14 -8.75 -13.13
C VAL A 92 -2.93 -9.63 -13.41
N ARG A 93 -3.15 -10.76 -14.07
CA ARG A 93 -2.15 -11.79 -14.33
C ARG A 93 -2.01 -12.10 -15.80
N GLY A 94 -0.79 -12.43 -16.21
CA GLY A 94 -0.52 -13.05 -17.51
C GLY A 94 0.51 -12.31 -18.36
N LEU A 95 1.05 -11.20 -17.85
CA LEU A 95 2.26 -10.57 -18.39
C LEU A 95 3.48 -11.45 -18.07
N ASP A 96 4.44 -11.52 -18.99
CA ASP A 96 5.77 -12.08 -18.73
C ASP A 96 6.77 -10.94 -18.62
N PRO A 97 7.29 -10.60 -17.42
CA PRO A 97 8.20 -9.48 -17.27
C PRO A 97 9.53 -9.70 -18.01
N ASN A 98 9.92 -10.93 -18.35
CA ASN A 98 11.15 -11.21 -19.09
C ASN A 98 11.00 -10.99 -20.60
N ALA A 99 9.77 -10.92 -21.11
CA ALA A 99 9.51 -10.61 -22.51
C ALA A 99 9.61 -9.11 -22.83
N TYR A 100 9.73 -8.26 -21.80
CA TYR A 100 9.74 -6.80 -21.93
C TYR A 100 11.03 -6.19 -21.37
N SER A 101 11.52 -5.12 -21.99
CA SER A 101 12.58 -4.30 -21.38
C SER A 101 12.08 -3.67 -20.07
N PRO A 102 12.96 -3.17 -19.18
CA PRO A 102 12.53 -2.43 -17.98
C PRO A 102 11.58 -1.26 -18.27
N GLU A 103 11.82 -0.53 -19.37
CA GLU A 103 11.00 0.59 -19.84
C GLU A 103 9.63 0.11 -20.30
N ASP A 104 9.56 -0.93 -21.12
CA ASP A 104 8.31 -1.49 -21.62
C ASP A 104 7.43 -2.02 -20.48
N ASN A 105 8.08 -2.70 -19.54
CA ASN A 105 7.52 -3.16 -18.29
C ASN A 105 6.94 -2.01 -17.43
N ALA A 106 7.60 -0.84 -17.40
CA ALA A 106 7.11 0.35 -16.71
C ALA A 106 5.94 1.00 -17.46
N ILE A 107 5.99 1.08 -18.80
CA ILE A 107 4.92 1.62 -19.65
C ILE A 107 3.65 0.77 -19.51
N LEU A 108 3.75 -0.56 -19.56
CA LEU A 108 2.61 -1.46 -19.36
C LEU A 108 1.97 -1.26 -17.98
N PHE A 109 2.80 -1.13 -16.94
CA PHE A 109 2.33 -0.88 -15.59
C PHE A 109 1.61 0.47 -15.47
N LEU A 110 2.16 1.53 -16.08
CA LEU A 110 1.54 2.86 -16.13
C LEU A 110 0.25 2.87 -16.94
N GLY A 111 0.23 2.19 -18.09
CA GLY A 111 -0.91 2.12 -19.01
C GLY A 111 -2.11 1.46 -18.35
N ILE A 112 -1.93 0.26 -17.79
CA ILE A 112 -2.99 -0.46 -17.07
C ILE A 112 -3.43 0.33 -15.83
N SER A 113 -2.47 0.85 -15.04
CA SER A 113 -2.78 1.61 -13.83
C SER A 113 -3.59 2.88 -14.09
N SER A 114 -3.48 3.48 -15.28
CA SER A 114 -4.21 4.69 -15.66
C SER A 114 -5.74 4.47 -15.74
N TYR A 115 -6.19 3.22 -15.83
CA TYR A 115 -7.63 2.87 -15.75
C TYR A 115 -8.12 2.67 -14.32
N ILE A 116 -7.21 2.56 -13.35
CA ILE A 116 -7.51 2.34 -11.94
C ILE A 116 -7.37 3.64 -11.15
N GLY A 117 -6.27 4.37 -11.35
CA GLY A 117 -6.04 5.70 -10.78
C GLY A 117 -5.13 6.51 -11.69
N GLU A 118 -5.62 7.66 -12.15
CA GLU A 118 -4.94 8.53 -13.10
C GLU A 118 -3.86 9.40 -12.46
N ARG A 119 -3.96 9.70 -11.16
CA ARG A 119 -2.94 10.44 -10.44
C ARG A 119 -1.92 9.51 -9.83
N ARG A 120 -0.65 9.91 -9.89
CA ARG A 120 0.48 9.15 -9.38
C ARG A 120 1.13 9.95 -8.25
N GLY A 121 1.50 9.27 -7.19
CA GLY A 121 2.02 9.85 -5.97
C GLY A 121 3.53 9.76 -5.89
N LYS A 122 4.18 10.81 -5.39
CA LYS A 122 5.58 10.77 -4.95
C LYS A 122 5.66 9.95 -3.68
N GLN A 123 6.60 9.02 -3.62
CA GLN A 123 6.70 8.04 -2.53
C GLN A 123 7.85 8.28 -1.55
N ASP A 124 8.66 9.31 -1.82
CA ASP A 124 9.70 9.80 -0.94
C ASP A 124 10.08 11.26 -1.26
N ALA A 125 10.97 11.84 -0.46
CA ALA A 125 11.42 13.23 -0.62
C ALA A 125 12.40 13.44 -1.77
N GLN A 126 12.80 12.37 -2.46
CA GLN A 126 13.51 12.49 -3.73
C GLN A 126 12.53 12.60 -4.90
N GLY A 127 11.23 12.56 -4.63
CA GLY A 127 10.19 12.61 -5.66
C GLY A 127 10.10 11.31 -6.46
N ASN A 128 10.57 10.19 -5.93
CA ASN A 128 10.51 8.91 -6.65
C ASN A 128 9.05 8.52 -6.90
N MET A 129 8.73 8.35 -8.18
CA MET A 129 7.40 7.92 -8.63
C MET A 129 7.27 6.40 -8.59
N PHE A 130 8.39 5.68 -8.76
CA PHE A 130 8.50 4.25 -8.53
C PHE A 130 9.33 3.94 -7.29
N THR A 131 8.81 3.05 -6.46
CA THR A 131 9.59 2.44 -5.36
C THR A 131 9.94 1.01 -5.71
N HIS A 132 11.24 0.72 -5.74
CA HIS A 132 11.76 -0.63 -5.93
C HIS A 132 11.83 -1.34 -4.60
N ILE A 133 11.16 -2.48 -4.50
CA ILE A 133 11.06 -3.30 -3.28
C ILE A 133 11.82 -4.60 -3.51
N ARG A 134 12.98 -4.74 -2.89
CA ARG A 134 13.92 -5.86 -3.06
C ARG A 134 14.90 -5.95 -1.90
N ASN A 135 15.64 -7.04 -1.80
CA ASN A 135 16.81 -7.08 -0.92
C ASN A 135 17.93 -6.18 -1.47
N ALA A 136 18.25 -5.09 -0.76
CA ALA A 136 19.31 -4.18 -1.15
C ALA A 136 20.68 -4.70 -0.68
N THR A 137 21.22 -5.69 -1.39
CA THR A 137 22.49 -6.37 -1.03
C THR A 137 23.70 -5.45 -0.92
N SER A 138 23.67 -4.27 -1.56
CA SER A 138 24.72 -3.25 -1.47
C SER A 138 24.73 -2.44 -0.17
N MET A 139 23.66 -2.50 0.63
CA MET A 139 23.59 -1.77 1.90
C MET A 139 24.46 -2.45 2.97
N LYS A 140 25.26 -1.65 3.70
CA LYS A 140 26.10 -2.13 4.79
C LYS A 140 25.34 -2.39 6.10
N ALA A 141 24.18 -1.77 6.27
CA ALA A 141 23.36 -1.96 7.47
C ALA A 141 22.83 -3.41 7.57
N SER A 142 22.59 -3.86 8.81
CA SER A 142 21.92 -5.14 9.09
C SER A 142 20.53 -5.19 8.45
N GLN A 143 19.95 -6.38 8.29
CA GLN A 143 18.62 -6.50 7.66
C GLN A 143 17.54 -5.82 8.53
N GLU A 144 17.71 -5.85 9.84
CA GLU A 144 16.80 -5.32 10.86
C GLU A 144 16.76 -3.78 10.89
N ASP A 145 17.82 -3.13 10.40
CA ASP A 145 17.95 -1.67 10.39
C ASP A 145 17.47 -1.03 9.09
N ARG A 146 17.42 -1.83 8.01
CA ARG A 146 17.01 -1.37 6.69
C ARG A 146 15.53 -0.99 6.67
N PRO A 147 15.12 -0.04 5.83
CA PRO A 147 13.72 0.07 5.43
C PRO A 147 13.19 -1.28 4.93
N PHE A 148 11.96 -1.66 5.27
CA PHE A 148 11.41 -2.97 4.86
C PHE A 148 11.41 -3.20 3.34
N LYS A 149 11.29 -2.12 2.57
CA LYS A 149 11.41 -2.17 1.11
C LYS A 149 12.77 -2.68 0.62
N ASP A 150 13.82 -2.52 1.43
CA ASP A 150 15.22 -2.86 1.14
C ASP A 150 15.71 -4.09 1.95
N SER A 151 14.85 -4.65 2.80
CA SER A 151 15.16 -5.70 3.79
C SER A 151 14.51 -7.03 3.44
N THR A 152 15.11 -8.13 3.91
CA THR A 152 14.55 -9.49 3.86
C THR A 152 13.66 -9.86 5.05
N THR A 153 13.62 -9.01 6.08
CA THR A 153 12.84 -9.27 7.31
C THR A 153 11.33 -9.25 7.06
N ALA A 154 10.55 -9.91 7.92
CA ALA A 154 9.10 -9.84 7.86
C ALA A 154 8.62 -8.41 8.16
N GLN A 155 7.57 -7.97 7.46
CA GLN A 155 6.88 -6.71 7.73
C GLN A 155 5.46 -7.02 8.16
N GLY A 156 5.11 -6.69 9.41
CA GLY A 156 3.77 -6.87 9.95
C GLY A 156 2.70 -6.04 9.22
N PHE A 157 1.44 -6.24 9.57
CA PHE A 157 0.32 -5.54 8.95
C PHE A 157 0.43 -4.03 9.13
N HIS A 158 0.27 -3.31 8.03
CA HIS A 158 0.31 -1.86 7.97
C HIS A 158 -0.50 -1.32 6.79
N ASN A 159 -0.74 -0.01 6.80
CA ASN A 159 -1.10 0.77 5.63
C ASN A 159 0.11 1.61 5.22
N ASP A 160 0.22 1.93 3.94
CA ASP A 160 1.12 2.98 3.49
C ASP A 160 0.57 4.35 3.96
N ILE A 161 1.45 5.28 4.33
CA ILE A 161 1.07 6.37 5.26
C ILE A 161 -0.06 7.26 4.70
N PHE A 162 0.00 7.67 3.44
CA PHE A 162 -0.97 8.63 2.88
C PHE A 162 -1.43 8.28 1.46
N CYS A 163 -1.25 7.02 1.07
CA CYS A 163 -1.62 6.47 -0.23
C CYS A 163 -3.12 6.13 -0.27
N ASP A 164 -3.79 6.39 -1.40
CA ASP A 164 -5.16 5.91 -1.65
C ASP A 164 -5.16 4.47 -2.18
N ILE A 165 -4.41 4.23 -3.27
CA ILE A 165 -4.32 2.93 -3.94
C ILE A 165 -2.86 2.50 -4.03
N LEU A 166 -2.56 1.36 -3.43
CA LEU A 166 -1.28 0.68 -3.60
C LEU A 166 -1.32 -0.09 -4.91
N ALA A 167 -0.39 0.18 -5.82
CA ALA A 167 -0.22 -0.60 -7.04
C ALA A 167 1.18 -1.23 -7.03
N MET A 168 1.28 -2.53 -7.29
CA MET A 168 2.55 -3.26 -7.31
C MET A 168 2.63 -4.15 -8.54
N GLN A 169 3.79 -4.15 -9.18
CA GLN A 169 4.15 -5.11 -10.21
C GLN A 169 5.21 -6.08 -9.69
N SER A 170 4.92 -7.36 -9.79
CA SER A 170 5.89 -8.41 -9.49
C SER A 170 6.84 -8.61 -10.66
N ARG A 171 8.15 -8.43 -10.45
CA ARG A 171 9.18 -8.67 -11.48
C ARG A 171 9.77 -10.06 -11.35
N SER A 172 10.00 -10.50 -10.12
CA SER A 172 10.56 -11.79 -9.77
C SER A 172 10.28 -12.12 -8.31
N GLN A 173 10.39 -13.41 -7.95
CA GLN A 173 10.10 -13.93 -6.62
C GLN A 173 11.38 -14.29 -5.86
N ALA A 174 11.26 -14.36 -4.54
CA ALA A 174 12.30 -14.94 -3.68
C ALA A 174 12.44 -16.45 -3.95
N ALA A 175 13.57 -17.03 -3.57
CA ALA A 175 13.72 -18.48 -3.54
C ALA A 175 12.81 -19.13 -2.47
N GLU A 176 12.70 -18.50 -1.30
CA GLU A 176 11.87 -18.95 -0.18
C GLU A 176 11.14 -17.79 0.49
N GLY A 177 9.90 -18.04 0.93
CA GLY A 177 9.08 -17.07 1.66
C GLY A 177 8.65 -15.87 0.82
N GLY A 178 8.51 -14.71 1.46
CA GLY A 178 8.20 -13.44 0.79
C GLY A 178 6.76 -13.30 0.31
N ARG A 179 5.87 -14.18 0.81
CA ARG A 179 4.42 -14.12 0.58
C ARG A 179 3.88 -12.77 1.04
N HIS A 180 2.89 -12.28 0.30
CA HIS A 180 2.21 -11.04 0.62
C HIS A 180 0.86 -11.38 1.24
N PHE A 181 0.55 -10.78 2.38
CA PHE A 181 -0.72 -10.99 3.07
C PHE A 181 -1.53 -9.72 3.08
N ILE A 182 -2.84 -9.86 3.05
CA ILE A 182 -3.78 -8.75 3.21
C ILE A 182 -4.85 -9.10 4.25
N ALA A 183 -5.37 -8.08 4.92
CA ALA A 183 -6.49 -8.23 5.85
C ALA A 183 -7.43 -7.03 5.75
N SER A 184 -8.73 -7.28 5.86
CA SER A 184 -9.73 -6.20 5.89
C SER A 184 -9.66 -5.41 7.20
N ALA A 185 -9.43 -4.10 7.09
CA ALA A 185 -9.54 -3.19 8.22
C ALA A 185 -10.97 -3.12 8.77
N LEU A 186 -11.98 -3.41 7.95
CA LEU A 186 -13.39 -3.40 8.35
C LEU A 186 -13.76 -4.68 9.13
N THR A 187 -13.14 -5.81 8.82
CA THR A 187 -13.22 -7.02 9.65
C THR A 187 -12.54 -6.80 11.00
N VAL A 188 -11.35 -6.18 11.00
CA VAL A 188 -10.66 -5.77 12.24
C VAL A 188 -11.55 -4.83 13.08
N TYR A 189 -12.15 -3.83 12.43
CA TYR A 189 -13.08 -2.90 13.07
C TYR A 189 -14.25 -3.63 13.73
N ASN A 190 -14.96 -4.50 12.99
CA ASN A 190 -16.12 -5.22 13.50
C ASN A 190 -15.76 -6.09 14.71
N GLN A 191 -14.61 -6.78 14.67
CA GLN A 191 -14.18 -7.60 15.78
C GLN A 191 -13.82 -6.75 17.02
N LEU A 192 -13.15 -5.62 16.84
CA LEU A 192 -12.86 -4.70 17.96
C LEU A 192 -14.13 -4.07 18.52
N ALA A 193 -15.05 -3.62 17.67
CA ALA A 193 -16.33 -3.03 18.11
C ALA A 193 -17.15 -4.01 18.96
N LEU A 194 -17.09 -5.30 18.64
CA LEU A 194 -17.79 -6.34 19.38
C LEU A 194 -17.07 -6.78 20.66
N GLU A 195 -15.77 -7.06 20.58
CA GLU A 195 -15.03 -7.73 21.66
C GLU A 195 -14.27 -6.77 22.57
N ARG A 196 -13.79 -5.64 22.05
CA ARG A 196 -12.86 -4.70 22.71
C ARG A 196 -13.12 -3.24 22.29
N PRO A 197 -14.31 -2.69 22.60
CA PRO A 197 -14.64 -1.30 22.25
C PRO A 197 -13.69 -0.27 22.88
N ASP A 198 -13.04 -0.63 23.99
CA ASP A 198 -11.99 0.17 24.63
C ASP A 198 -10.73 0.32 23.75
N LEU A 199 -10.32 -0.73 23.03
CA LEU A 199 -9.21 -0.66 22.07
C LEU A 199 -9.61 0.11 20.80
N LEU A 200 -10.85 -0.04 20.36
CA LEU A 200 -11.39 0.73 19.24
C LEU A 200 -11.38 2.25 19.55
N GLU A 201 -11.83 2.63 20.73
CA GLU A 201 -11.76 4.01 21.24
C GLU A 201 -10.31 4.52 21.32
N ALA A 202 -9.37 3.69 21.77
CA ALA A 202 -7.95 4.04 21.80
C ALA A 202 -7.40 4.32 20.38
N LEU A 203 -7.75 3.52 19.38
CA LEU A 203 -7.34 3.74 17.98
C LEU A 203 -7.97 5.00 17.37
N ALA A 204 -9.20 5.33 17.75
CA ALA A 204 -9.93 6.51 17.27
C ALA A 204 -9.52 7.81 17.98
N THR A 205 -8.99 7.72 19.20
CA THR A 205 -8.55 8.89 19.96
C THR A 205 -7.31 9.52 19.30
N PRO A 206 -7.31 10.83 18.99
CA PRO A 206 -6.22 11.49 18.28
C PRO A 206 -5.02 11.84 19.18
N ASN A 207 -4.53 10.85 19.95
CA ASN A 207 -3.43 11.02 20.90
C ASN A 207 -2.14 10.26 20.51
N TRP A 208 -2.06 9.74 19.29
CA TRP A 208 -0.88 9.04 18.78
C TRP A 208 0.14 10.01 18.20
N THR A 209 1.39 9.92 18.65
CA THR A 209 2.48 10.78 18.17
C THR A 209 3.44 9.95 17.32
N PHE A 210 3.64 10.36 16.08
CA PHE A 210 4.41 9.61 15.11
C PHE A 210 5.87 10.06 15.16
N ASP A 211 6.77 9.09 15.12
CA ASP A 211 8.18 9.31 14.90
C ASP A 211 8.54 8.92 13.48
N ASN A 212 9.24 9.83 12.81
CA ASN A 212 9.91 9.51 11.57
C ASN A 212 11.39 9.23 11.82
N ARG A 213 11.65 8.10 12.51
CA ARG A 213 12.98 7.60 12.90
C ARG A 213 13.94 8.68 13.43
N GLY A 214 13.52 9.41 14.47
CA GLY A 214 14.31 10.44 15.14
C GLY A 214 13.98 11.88 14.71
N ARG A 215 13.01 12.07 13.80
CA ARG A 215 12.39 13.37 13.55
C ARG A 215 10.99 13.37 14.16
N ALA A 216 10.91 13.85 15.40
CA ALA A 216 9.66 14.00 16.12
C ALA A 216 8.62 14.73 15.26
N GLN A 217 7.48 14.09 15.00
CA GLN A 217 6.31 14.78 14.45
C GLN A 217 5.38 15.16 15.61
N PRO A 218 5.37 16.43 16.06
CA PRO A 218 4.62 16.82 17.25
C PRO A 218 3.10 16.75 17.04
N LYS A 219 2.64 16.62 15.80
CA LYS A 219 1.21 16.54 15.47
C LYS A 219 0.66 15.16 15.82
N LYS A 220 -0.27 15.12 16.77
CA LYS A 220 -1.02 13.91 17.10
C LYS A 220 -2.17 13.69 16.12
N ARG A 221 -2.47 12.42 15.83
CA ARG A 221 -3.66 12.02 15.07
C ARG A 221 -4.14 10.64 15.50
N ALA A 222 -5.35 10.28 15.12
CA ALA A 222 -5.88 8.93 15.32
C ALA A 222 -5.28 7.95 14.31
N LEU A 223 -5.48 6.66 14.56
CA LEU A 223 -5.21 5.59 13.62
C LEU A 223 -6.48 5.15 12.88
N LEU A 224 -7.62 5.20 13.57
CA LEU A 224 -8.92 4.80 13.06
C LEU A 224 -9.86 6.01 12.95
N PHE A 225 -10.63 6.09 11.87
CA PHE A 225 -11.54 7.19 11.61
C PHE A 225 -12.86 6.66 11.06
N TYR A 226 -13.97 7.32 11.42
CA TYR A 226 -15.23 7.24 10.67
C TYR A 226 -15.46 8.57 9.94
N HIS A 227 -15.35 8.56 8.62
CA HIS A 227 -15.47 9.77 7.81
C HIS A 227 -16.09 9.47 6.46
N GLY A 228 -17.03 10.32 6.02
CA GLY A 228 -17.67 10.18 4.72
C GLY A 228 -18.41 8.86 4.51
N GLY A 229 -18.88 8.21 5.59
CA GLY A 229 -19.54 6.90 5.54
C GLY A 229 -18.58 5.70 5.53
N HIS A 230 -17.27 5.92 5.67
CA HIS A 230 -16.26 4.87 5.66
C HIS A 230 -15.52 4.78 6.98
N ILE A 231 -15.22 3.55 7.40
CA ILE A 231 -14.14 3.29 8.36
C ILE A 231 -12.83 3.32 7.60
N ILE A 232 -11.93 4.20 8.03
CA ILE A 232 -10.60 4.41 7.46
C ILE A 232 -9.57 4.05 8.52
N LEU A 233 -8.70 3.11 8.20
CA LEU A 233 -7.56 2.76 9.04
C LEU A 233 -6.28 3.30 8.40
N ASN A 234 -5.47 3.98 9.18
CA ASN A 234 -4.13 4.39 8.79
C ASN A 234 -3.11 3.94 9.83
N PHE A 235 -2.84 2.64 9.80
CA PHE A 235 -2.09 1.89 10.77
C PHE A 235 -0.62 1.77 10.35
N VAL A 236 0.26 2.53 10.99
CA VAL A 236 1.70 2.61 10.68
C VAL A 236 2.51 2.32 11.94
N PRO A 237 2.44 1.09 12.49
CA PRO A 237 2.93 0.76 13.83
C PRO A 237 4.41 1.08 14.01
N GLN A 238 5.23 0.93 12.97
CA GLN A 238 6.66 1.21 13.00
C GLN A 238 6.99 2.67 13.33
N SER A 239 6.16 3.62 12.89
CA SER A 239 6.30 5.04 13.26
C SER A 239 5.88 5.31 14.70
N LEU A 240 5.28 4.35 15.40
CA LEU A 240 4.81 4.49 16.78
C LEU A 240 5.67 3.71 17.79
N VAL A 241 6.26 2.59 17.38
CA VAL A 241 7.09 1.75 18.26
C VAL A 241 8.58 1.76 17.90
N GLY A 242 8.94 2.21 16.70
CA GLY A 242 10.30 2.13 16.18
C GLY A 242 10.63 0.76 15.60
N LEU A 243 11.93 0.52 15.38
CA LEU A 243 12.50 -0.74 14.93
C LEU A 243 13.56 -1.23 15.91
N PRO A 244 13.95 -2.52 15.87
CA PRO A 244 14.84 -3.12 16.85
C PRO A 244 16.08 -2.28 17.18
N ASN A 245 16.81 -1.76 16.18
CA ASN A 245 17.95 -0.86 16.41
C ASN A 245 17.74 0.56 15.89
N THR A 246 16.50 0.94 15.54
CA THR A 246 16.12 2.35 15.33
C THR A 246 14.95 2.67 16.24
N THR A 247 15.26 2.93 17.51
CA THR A 247 14.25 3.19 18.53
C THR A 247 13.56 4.51 18.29
N ARG A 248 12.31 4.58 18.75
CA ARG A 248 11.53 5.81 18.77
C ARG A 248 12.22 6.86 19.64
N SER A 249 12.20 8.12 19.20
CA SER A 249 12.75 9.26 19.94
C SER A 249 12.22 9.30 21.37
N THR A 250 13.14 9.40 22.33
CA THR A 250 12.83 9.53 23.76
C THR A 250 12.20 10.87 24.12
N GLU A 251 12.22 11.85 23.21
CA GLU A 251 11.54 13.14 23.36
C GLU A 251 10.02 13.03 23.16
N LEU A 252 9.55 11.92 22.56
CA LEU A 252 8.14 11.68 22.33
C LEU A 252 7.51 10.95 23.52
N PRO A 253 6.23 11.20 23.84
CA PRO A 253 5.53 10.45 24.88
C PRO A 253 5.55 8.94 24.58
N PRO A 254 5.86 8.08 25.56
CA PRO A 254 5.76 6.64 25.38
C PRO A 254 4.30 6.26 25.10
N LEU A 255 4.10 5.12 24.43
CA LEU A 255 2.75 4.59 24.29
C LEU A 255 2.26 4.08 25.65
N SER A 256 0.98 4.32 25.93
CA SER A 256 0.33 3.70 27.08
C SER A 256 0.17 2.19 26.89
N PRO A 257 -0.02 1.40 27.97
CA PRO A 257 -0.34 -0.03 27.86
C PRO A 257 -1.53 -0.31 26.94
N LEU A 258 -2.59 0.50 27.03
CA LEU A 258 -3.78 0.37 26.17
C LEU A 258 -3.46 0.62 24.68
N GLN A 259 -2.57 1.57 24.38
CA GLN A 259 -2.11 1.81 23.02
C GLN A 259 -1.28 0.64 22.49
N HIS A 260 -0.38 0.07 23.29
CA HIS A 260 0.36 -1.13 22.89
C HIS A 260 -0.59 -2.30 22.61
N GLU A 261 -1.54 -2.55 23.51
CA GLU A 261 -2.54 -3.59 23.35
C GLU A 261 -3.41 -3.40 22.10
N ALA A 262 -3.78 -2.14 21.78
CA ALA A 262 -4.54 -1.82 20.58
C ALA A 262 -3.75 -2.15 19.30
N LEU A 263 -2.44 -1.86 19.26
CA LEU A 263 -1.59 -2.22 18.12
C LEU A 263 -1.48 -3.74 17.96
N GLU A 264 -1.29 -4.46 19.06
CA GLU A 264 -1.20 -5.93 19.07
C GLU A 264 -2.52 -6.58 18.66
N ALA A 265 -3.65 -6.05 19.10
CA ALA A 265 -4.97 -6.54 18.71
C ALA A 265 -5.21 -6.41 17.21
N VAL A 266 -4.85 -5.28 16.59
CA VAL A 266 -4.95 -5.09 15.14
C VAL A 266 -4.09 -6.13 14.40
N GLN A 267 -2.85 -6.36 14.83
CA GLN A 267 -1.98 -7.38 14.22
C GLN A 267 -2.60 -8.78 14.32
N ARG A 268 -2.96 -9.20 15.53
CA ARG A 268 -3.51 -10.54 15.81
C ARG A 268 -4.81 -10.80 15.05
N ILE A 269 -5.72 -9.82 15.00
CA ILE A 269 -6.98 -9.97 14.27
C ILE A 269 -6.71 -10.03 12.76
N SER A 270 -5.78 -9.22 12.25
CA SER A 270 -5.37 -9.27 10.85
C SER A 270 -4.80 -10.64 10.48
N GLU A 271 -3.87 -11.18 11.29
CA GLU A 271 -3.28 -12.51 11.09
C GLU A 271 -4.33 -13.64 11.09
N LYS A 272 -5.33 -13.55 11.96
CA LYS A 272 -6.44 -14.53 12.05
C LYS A 272 -7.26 -14.59 10.75
N HIS A 273 -7.48 -13.45 10.11
CA HIS A 273 -8.39 -13.31 8.96
C HIS A 273 -7.68 -13.09 7.62
N GLN A 274 -6.35 -13.18 7.59
CA GLN A 274 -5.54 -12.79 6.45
C GLN A 274 -5.76 -13.67 5.21
N VAL A 275 -5.68 -13.06 4.03
CA VAL A 275 -5.55 -13.77 2.76
C VAL A 275 -4.09 -13.69 2.32
N ALA A 276 -3.50 -14.86 2.02
CA ALA A 276 -2.19 -14.94 1.40
C ALA A 276 -2.32 -14.77 -0.12
N LEU A 277 -1.87 -13.63 -0.64
CA LEU A 277 -1.88 -13.38 -2.08
C LEU A 277 -0.80 -14.20 -2.78
N THR A 278 -1.18 -14.82 -3.89
CA THR A 278 -0.25 -15.47 -4.79
C THR A 278 0.30 -14.44 -5.78
N PHE A 279 1.58 -14.10 -5.65
CA PHE A 279 2.27 -13.20 -6.58
C PHE A 279 3.06 -14.05 -7.57
N LYS A 280 2.79 -13.94 -8.87
CA LYS A 280 3.63 -14.53 -9.94
C LYS A 280 4.38 -13.41 -10.65
N PRO A 281 5.57 -13.66 -11.24
CA PRO A 281 6.24 -12.67 -12.08
C PRO A 281 5.28 -12.15 -13.16
N GLY A 282 5.19 -10.83 -13.30
CA GLY A 282 4.30 -10.13 -14.22
C GLY A 282 2.96 -9.69 -13.61
N ASP A 283 2.56 -10.24 -12.46
CA ASP A 283 1.30 -9.87 -11.82
C ASP A 283 1.31 -8.38 -11.43
N LEU A 284 0.19 -7.71 -11.70
CA LEU A 284 -0.13 -6.38 -11.18
C LEU A 284 -1.15 -6.53 -10.06
N THR A 285 -0.89 -5.99 -8.87
CA THR A 285 -1.81 -6.05 -7.73
C THR A 285 -2.17 -4.64 -7.28
N PHE A 286 -3.47 -4.42 -7.07
CA PHE A 286 -4.04 -3.13 -6.65
C PHE A 286 -4.78 -3.32 -5.33
N ILE A 287 -4.52 -2.44 -4.35
CA ILE A 287 -5.09 -2.51 -3.01
C ILE A 287 -5.59 -1.13 -2.59
N ASN A 288 -6.82 -1.05 -2.10
CA ASN A 288 -7.35 0.13 -1.43
C ASN A 288 -6.70 0.23 -0.05
N ASN A 289 -5.75 1.16 0.07
CA ASN A 289 -4.86 1.26 1.21
C ASN A 289 -5.57 1.73 2.49
N TRP A 290 -6.76 2.34 2.40
CA TRP A 290 -7.54 2.77 3.56
C TRP A 290 -8.38 1.65 4.17
N ALA A 291 -8.78 0.69 3.34
CA ALA A 291 -9.66 -0.40 3.73
C ALA A 291 -8.90 -1.69 4.04
N ILE A 292 -7.69 -1.85 3.50
CA ILE A 292 -6.93 -3.09 3.54
C ILE A 292 -5.56 -2.86 4.17
N LEU A 293 -5.26 -3.63 5.21
CA LEU A 293 -3.93 -3.79 5.77
C LEU A 293 -3.15 -4.79 4.92
N HIS A 294 -1.84 -4.59 4.80
CA HIS A 294 -0.97 -5.52 4.09
C HIS A 294 0.31 -5.82 4.88
N ALA A 295 0.85 -7.01 4.66
CA ALA A 295 2.03 -7.54 5.33
C ALA A 295 2.88 -8.37 4.37
N ARG A 296 4.12 -8.65 4.77
CA ARG A 296 5.04 -9.48 4.00
C ARG A 296 5.76 -10.44 4.92
N GLU A 297 5.80 -11.70 4.54
CA GLU A 297 6.65 -12.72 5.16
C GLU A 297 8.14 -12.36 5.02
N ALA A 298 8.97 -12.83 5.94
CA ALA A 298 10.42 -12.86 5.71
C ALA A 298 10.73 -13.70 4.46
N PHE A 299 11.87 -13.44 3.82
CA PHE A 299 12.25 -14.17 2.62
C PHE A 299 13.75 -14.39 2.51
N ARG A 300 14.12 -15.34 1.65
CA ARG A 300 15.51 -15.60 1.27
C ARG A 300 15.63 -15.64 -0.25
N ASP A 301 16.57 -14.86 -0.76
CA ASP A 301 16.94 -14.90 -2.17
C ASP A 301 18.04 -15.94 -2.43
N ASP A 302 18.16 -16.36 -3.68
CA ASP A 302 19.35 -17.05 -4.20
C ASP A 302 19.93 -16.28 -5.42
N LEU A 303 20.85 -16.91 -6.16
CA LEU A 303 21.48 -16.28 -7.33
C LEU A 303 20.53 -16.07 -8.52
N VAL A 304 19.44 -16.85 -8.60
CA VAL A 304 18.47 -16.88 -9.69
C VAL A 304 17.16 -16.21 -9.28
N ASN A 305 16.70 -16.48 -8.06
CA ASN A 305 15.42 -16.04 -7.51
C ASN A 305 15.66 -14.92 -6.50
N GLN A 306 15.70 -13.70 -7.02
CA GLN A 306 15.76 -12.49 -6.22
C GLN A 306 14.40 -11.81 -6.23
N ARG A 307 13.79 -11.63 -5.06
CA ARG A 307 12.49 -10.95 -4.95
C ARG A 307 12.60 -9.51 -5.42
N TYR A 308 11.74 -9.11 -6.35
CA TYR A 308 11.71 -7.75 -6.87
C TYR A 308 10.29 -7.35 -7.23
N LEU A 309 9.80 -6.30 -6.57
CA LEU A 309 8.57 -5.60 -6.94
C LEU A 309 8.86 -4.14 -7.28
N VAL A 310 8.05 -3.57 -8.17
CA VAL A 310 7.99 -2.12 -8.40
C VAL A 310 6.63 -1.63 -7.93
N ARG A 311 6.61 -0.60 -7.09
CA ARG A 311 5.39 -0.05 -6.50
C ARG A 311 5.12 1.37 -6.98
N MET A 312 3.85 1.69 -7.17
CA MET A 312 3.31 3.04 -7.33
C MET A 312 2.23 3.32 -6.28
N TRP A 313 2.08 4.60 -5.95
CA TRP A 313 0.89 5.10 -5.27
C TRP A 313 -0.01 5.79 -6.28
N LEU A 314 -1.28 5.40 -6.30
CA LEU A 314 -2.26 5.93 -7.24
C LEU A 314 -3.41 6.61 -6.49
N LYS A 315 -4.08 7.52 -7.18
CA LYS A 315 -5.33 8.12 -6.76
C LYS A 315 -6.28 8.22 -7.95
N ASN A 316 -7.53 7.83 -7.71
CA ASN A 316 -8.65 8.03 -8.62
C ASN A 316 -9.48 9.21 -8.13
N ASP A 317 -9.47 10.36 -8.81
CA ASP A 317 -10.11 11.57 -8.29
C ASP A 317 -11.63 11.42 -8.14
N LEU A 318 -12.25 10.58 -8.95
CA LEU A 318 -13.70 10.36 -8.95
C LEU A 318 -14.13 9.41 -7.82
N LEU A 319 -13.35 8.36 -7.56
CA LEU A 319 -13.72 7.27 -6.66
C LEU A 319 -12.98 7.27 -5.31
N ALA A 320 -11.92 8.08 -5.17
CA ALA A 320 -11.19 8.21 -3.91
C ALA A 320 -12.13 8.60 -2.76
N TRP A 321 -11.92 7.97 -1.60
CA TRP A 321 -12.70 8.26 -0.42
C TRP A 321 -12.40 9.66 0.10
N LYS A 322 -13.41 10.30 0.69
CA LYS A 322 -13.18 11.55 1.43
C LYS A 322 -12.32 11.23 2.65
N LEU A 323 -11.23 11.97 2.81
CA LEU A 323 -10.30 11.77 3.92
C LEU A 323 -10.58 12.75 5.07
N PRO A 324 -10.43 12.34 6.33
CA PRO A 324 -10.46 13.25 7.46
C PRO A 324 -9.29 14.25 7.40
N ASN A 325 -9.46 15.45 7.97
CA ASN A 325 -8.48 16.54 7.89
C ASN A 325 -7.01 16.13 8.18
N PRO A 326 -6.71 15.29 9.20
CA PRO A 326 -5.33 14.88 9.48
C PRO A 326 -4.65 14.10 8.36
N LEU A 327 -5.42 13.42 7.50
CA LEU A 327 -4.87 12.61 6.39
C LEU A 327 -4.85 13.38 5.06
N GLN A 328 -5.69 14.40 4.90
CA GLN A 328 -5.74 15.21 3.67
C GLN A 328 -4.42 15.92 3.36
N GLU A 329 -3.75 16.47 4.37
CA GLU A 329 -2.52 17.23 4.17
C GLU A 329 -1.38 16.34 3.65
N GLY A 330 -1.20 15.15 4.23
CA GLY A 330 -0.21 14.19 3.77
C GLY A 330 -0.52 13.67 2.36
N ASN A 331 -1.79 13.35 2.09
CA ASN A 331 -2.24 12.91 0.77
C ASN A 331 -2.03 14.00 -0.30
N LYS A 332 -2.32 15.27 0.02
CA LYS A 332 -2.08 16.41 -0.88
C LYS A 332 -0.60 16.57 -1.24
N LYS A 333 0.31 16.37 -0.28
CA LYS A 333 1.74 16.44 -0.54
C LYS A 333 2.20 15.39 -1.55
N ILE A 334 1.63 14.19 -1.49
CA ILE A 334 1.97 13.09 -2.39
C ILE A 334 1.47 13.31 -3.82
N PHE A 335 0.21 13.74 -3.97
CA PHE A 335 -0.47 13.75 -5.27
C PHE A 335 -0.60 15.14 -5.93
N HIS A 336 -0.41 16.22 -5.17
CA HIS A 336 -0.68 17.59 -5.66
C HIS A 336 0.48 18.57 -5.45
N ASP A 337 1.52 18.21 -4.68
CA ASP A 337 2.68 19.08 -4.52
C ASP A 337 3.49 19.16 -5.82
N LYS A 338 3.56 20.35 -6.41
CA LYS A 338 4.35 20.62 -7.62
C LYS A 338 5.73 21.22 -7.33
N SER A 339 6.06 21.48 -6.07
CA SER A 339 7.35 22.07 -5.68
C SER A 339 8.50 21.06 -5.75
N MET A 340 8.20 19.78 -5.58
CA MET A 340 9.16 18.68 -5.72
C MET A 340 9.18 18.16 -7.15
N ALA A 341 10.36 17.95 -7.74
CA ALA A 341 10.47 17.31 -9.05
C ALA A 341 10.02 15.85 -8.99
N GLU A 342 9.53 15.31 -10.12
CA GLU A 342 9.24 13.89 -10.26
C GLU A 342 10.50 13.15 -10.72
N ASN A 343 10.81 12.02 -10.07
CA ASN A 343 11.90 11.14 -10.47
C ASN A 343 11.36 9.78 -10.92
N TRP A 344 11.50 9.51 -12.22
CA TRP A 344 11.03 8.30 -12.89
C TRP A 344 12.16 7.28 -13.06
N ASN A 345 12.56 6.67 -11.95
CA ASN A 345 13.59 5.63 -11.88
C ASN A 345 13.09 4.28 -12.43
N VAL A 346 13.10 4.12 -13.76
CA VAL A 346 12.62 2.90 -14.46
C VAL A 346 13.32 1.61 -13.99
N ALA A 347 14.62 1.70 -13.71
CA ALA A 347 15.42 0.59 -13.18
C ALA A 347 15.88 0.88 -11.74
N TYR A 348 16.10 -0.18 -10.98
CA TYR A 348 16.70 -0.06 -9.65
C TYR A 348 18.13 0.46 -9.77
N ILE A 349 18.39 1.61 -9.15
CA ILE A 349 19.73 2.15 -8.96
C ILE A 349 20.06 1.99 -7.47
N PRO A 350 21.07 1.19 -7.10
CA PRO A 350 21.43 1.01 -5.70
C PRO A 350 21.79 2.34 -5.04
N ARG A 351 21.22 2.63 -3.86
CA ARG A 351 21.71 3.74 -3.02
C ARG A 351 23.08 3.35 -2.46
N LEU A 352 24.14 3.92 -3.01
CA LEU A 352 25.53 3.70 -2.57
C LEU A 352 25.87 4.47 -1.27
N ARG A 353 25.07 5.47 -0.93
CA ARG A 353 25.10 6.22 0.33
C ARG A 353 23.66 6.53 0.73
N PHE A 354 23.33 6.37 2.01
CA PHE A 354 22.08 6.84 2.60
C PHE A 354 22.41 7.41 3.99
N ASP A 355 21.75 8.50 4.37
CA ASP A 355 21.80 8.97 5.76
C ASP A 355 20.94 8.02 6.60
N ILE A 356 21.41 7.59 7.77
CA ILE A 356 20.58 6.80 8.71
C ILE A 356 19.25 7.54 9.00
N ARG A 357 19.26 8.87 8.85
CA ARG A 357 18.10 9.78 9.01
C ARG A 357 17.16 9.88 7.79
N GLU A 358 17.41 9.19 6.68
CA GLU A 358 16.56 9.22 5.46
C GLU A 358 15.32 8.31 5.52
N CYS A 359 15.07 7.65 6.65
CA CYS A 359 14.06 6.61 6.71
C CYS A 359 12.63 7.17 6.75
N PHE A 360 11.81 6.77 5.78
CA PHE A 360 10.41 7.13 5.51
C PHE A 360 10.18 8.61 5.24
N THR A 361 10.71 9.09 4.12
CA THR A 361 10.07 10.27 3.55
C THR A 361 8.71 9.88 2.97
N PRO A 362 7.67 10.72 3.15
CA PRO A 362 6.38 10.53 2.48
C PRO A 362 6.56 10.47 0.98
#